data_AF-A0A212J7A5-F1
#
_entry.id   AF-A0A212J7A5-F1
#
_cell.length_a   1.000
_cell.length_b   1.000
_cell.length_c   1.000
_cell.angle_alpha   90.00
_cell.angle_beta   90.00
_cell.angle_gamma   90.00
#
_symmetry.space_group_name_H-M   'P 1'
#
loop_
_entity.id
_entity.type
_entity.pdbx_description
1 polymer ?
#
loop_
_entity_poly.entity_id
_entity_poly.type
_entity_poly.pdbx_seq_one_letter_code
_entity_poly.pdbx_strand_id
1 'polypeptide(L)'
;MRTIIKILFLSIISIITSISFTSCSNDNDGDTTPPVINLTAPTEGAVLKIGSDIHFDMELSDNEMLSSYKVEIHNNFDGHNHTKSLKAEDATTAFAFQKTWSVTGQKTAKMHHHEIIIPENATPGNYHLMVYCTDAAGNESYVARNIVLSHDGEDDDHDHDH
;
A
#
# COMPACT_ATOMS: atom_id res chain seq x y z
N MET A 1 -27.72 61.47 46.95
CA MET A 1 -27.74 60.56 45.78
C MET A 1 -27.24 59.21 46.28
N ARG A 2 -28.10 58.29 46.77
CA ARG A 2 -28.94 57.28 46.08
C ARG A 2 -28.19 56.31 45.16
N THR A 3 -27.86 55.13 45.70
CA THR A 3 -27.89 53.78 45.07
C THR A 3 -27.55 52.74 46.16
N ILE A 4 -28.51 52.29 46.98
CA ILE A 4 -29.39 51.12 46.84
C ILE A 4 -28.68 49.85 46.30
N ILE A 5 -28.30 48.99 47.23
CA ILE A 5 -28.12 47.54 47.05
C ILE A 5 -29.51 46.91 46.83
N LYS A 6 -29.72 46.21 45.72
CA LYS A 6 -30.77 45.17 45.60
C LYS A 6 -30.27 43.99 44.77
N ILE A 7 -30.32 42.86 45.45
CA ILE A 7 -30.02 41.49 45.04
C ILE A 7 -31.06 41.02 44.00
N LEU A 8 -30.67 40.02 43.21
CA LEU A 8 -31.50 39.03 42.51
C LEU A 8 -31.86 39.31 41.03
N PHE A 9 -31.07 38.76 40.11
CA PHE A 9 -31.54 38.02 38.92
C PHE A 9 -30.47 36.96 38.63
N LEU A 10 -30.67 35.74 39.15
CA LEU A 10 -31.17 34.59 38.39
C LEU A 10 -30.14 34.07 37.36
N SER A 11 -29.39 33.07 37.82
CA SER A 11 -28.88 31.91 37.09
C SER A 11 -29.04 31.92 35.56
N ILE A 12 -27.93 32.13 34.84
CA ILE A 12 -27.73 31.51 33.53
C ILE A 12 -26.33 30.88 33.53
N ILE A 13 -26.31 29.70 34.17
CA ILE A 13 -25.66 28.47 33.69
C ILE A 13 -24.45 28.70 32.78
N SER A 14 -23.28 28.60 33.41
CA SER A 14 -22.03 28.23 32.78
C SER A 14 -22.21 26.89 32.06
N ILE A 15 -22.39 26.91 30.74
CA ILE A 15 -22.21 25.72 29.89
C ILE A 15 -20.71 25.56 29.70
N ILE A 16 -20.09 24.89 30.67
CA ILE A 16 -18.83 24.19 30.45
C ILE A 16 -19.25 22.95 29.65
N THR A 17 -19.13 23.04 28.33
CA THR A 17 -19.23 21.87 27.45
C THR A 17 -18.01 21.00 27.72
N SER A 18 -18.13 20.12 28.72
CA SER A 18 -17.23 18.99 28.90
C SER A 18 -17.36 18.11 27.67
N ILE A 19 -16.51 18.34 26.67
CA ILE A 19 -16.19 17.32 25.68
C ILE A 19 -15.41 16.27 26.47
N SER A 20 -16.14 15.38 27.14
CA SER A 20 -15.58 14.13 27.61
C SER A 20 -15.17 13.40 26.34
N PHE A 21 -13.88 13.48 25.99
CA PHE A 21 -13.26 12.44 25.20
C PHE A 21 -13.39 11.17 26.03
N THR A 22 -14.48 10.44 25.81
CA THR A 22 -14.57 9.04 26.21
C THR A 22 -13.54 8.31 25.37
N SER A 23 -12.28 8.32 25.83
CA SER A 23 -11.31 7.33 25.41
C SER A 23 -11.95 5.99 25.76
N CYS A 24 -12.44 5.27 24.75
CA CYS A 24 -12.83 3.88 24.91
C CYS A 24 -11.61 3.14 25.45
N SER A 25 -11.55 3.00 26.77
CA SER A 25 -10.68 2.06 27.45
C SER A 25 -11.50 0.80 27.50
N ASN A 26 -11.56 0.09 26.38
CA ASN A 26 -12.02 -1.28 26.39
C ASN A 26 -10.80 -2.10 26.79
N ASP A 27 -10.79 -2.54 28.05
CA ASP A 27 -9.82 -3.48 28.64
C ASP A 27 -9.96 -4.90 28.06
N ASN A 28 -10.03 -5.00 26.73
CA ASN A 28 -9.62 -6.20 26.00
C ASN A 28 -8.29 -5.82 25.36
N ASP A 29 -7.21 -6.49 25.72
CA ASP A 29 -5.96 -6.40 24.97
C ASP A 29 -6.24 -6.91 23.55
N GLY A 30 -6.69 -6.01 22.67
CA GLY A 30 -6.94 -6.30 21.27
C GLY A 30 -5.65 -6.67 20.58
N ASP A 31 -5.75 -7.37 19.44
CA ASP A 31 -4.56 -7.70 18.68
C ASP A 31 -3.84 -6.44 18.20
N THR A 32 -2.55 -6.34 18.56
CA THR A 32 -1.66 -5.21 18.25
C THR A 32 -0.42 -5.68 17.50
N THR A 33 -0.36 -6.96 17.11
CA THR A 33 0.78 -7.53 16.40
C THR A 33 0.54 -7.35 14.90
N PRO A 34 1.44 -6.66 14.17
CA PRO A 34 1.28 -6.51 12.73
C PRO A 34 1.51 -7.83 11.98
N PRO A 35 0.88 -8.00 10.79
CA PRO A 35 1.11 -9.16 9.95
C PRO A 35 2.55 -9.19 9.41
N VAL A 36 3.03 -10.36 9.04
CA VAL A 36 4.35 -10.58 8.43
C VAL A 36 4.18 -10.77 6.92
N ILE A 37 5.03 -10.10 6.14
CA ILE A 37 5.10 -10.22 4.68
C ILE A 37 6.44 -10.84 4.30
N ASN A 38 6.40 -11.99 3.64
CA ASN A 38 7.56 -12.62 3.03
C ASN A 38 7.43 -12.57 1.50
N LEU A 39 7.96 -11.51 0.88
CA LEU A 39 7.97 -11.31 -0.57
C LEU A 39 9.22 -11.95 -1.19
N THR A 40 9.00 -13.06 -1.91
CA THR A 40 10.03 -13.86 -2.59
C THR A 40 10.35 -13.27 -3.96
N ALA A 41 9.33 -12.94 -4.75
CA ALA A 41 9.47 -12.35 -6.08
C ALA A 41 8.45 -11.22 -6.31
N PRO A 42 8.84 -10.09 -6.94
CA PRO A 42 10.19 -9.81 -7.44
C PRO A 42 11.20 -9.50 -6.32
N THR A 43 12.46 -9.82 -6.60
CA THR A 43 13.58 -9.50 -5.69
C THR A 43 13.96 -8.02 -5.79
N GLU A 44 14.75 -7.54 -4.83
CA GLU A 44 15.30 -6.19 -4.88
C GLU A 44 16.16 -6.03 -6.14
N GLY A 45 15.92 -4.97 -6.91
CA GLY A 45 16.61 -4.66 -8.16
C GLY A 45 16.17 -5.50 -9.37
N ALA A 46 15.10 -6.28 -9.29
CA ALA A 46 14.63 -7.09 -10.40
C ALA A 46 14.35 -6.24 -11.66
N VAL A 47 14.75 -6.76 -12.82
CA VAL A 47 14.46 -6.18 -14.12
C VAL A 47 13.22 -6.86 -14.68
N LEU A 48 12.13 -6.12 -14.82
CA LEU A 48 10.85 -6.62 -15.33
C LEU A 48 10.64 -6.17 -16.76
N LYS A 49 10.14 -7.08 -17.58
CA LYS A 49 9.96 -6.83 -19.01
C LYS A 49 8.68 -6.02 -19.27
N ILE A 50 8.83 -4.95 -20.04
CA ILE A 50 7.72 -4.13 -20.54
C ILE A 50 6.91 -4.95 -21.55
N GLY A 51 5.58 -4.92 -21.42
CA GLY A 51 4.67 -5.71 -22.25
C GLY A 51 4.37 -7.12 -21.70
N SER A 52 5.00 -7.52 -20.59
CA SER A 52 4.82 -8.83 -19.96
C SER A 52 4.16 -8.73 -18.60
N ASP A 53 3.72 -9.88 -18.07
CA ASP A 53 3.29 -10.01 -16.68
C ASP A 53 4.47 -10.02 -15.70
N ILE A 54 4.17 -9.73 -14.44
CA ILE A 54 5.12 -9.81 -13.33
C ILE A 54 4.95 -11.16 -12.63
N HIS A 55 6.02 -11.95 -12.57
CA HIS A 55 6.11 -13.08 -11.65
C HIS A 55 6.10 -12.58 -10.19
N PHE A 56 5.00 -12.84 -9.49
CA PHE A 56 4.77 -12.36 -8.13
C PHE A 56 4.55 -13.55 -7.19
N ASP A 57 5.44 -13.68 -6.20
CA ASP A 57 5.42 -14.77 -5.22
C ASP A 57 5.63 -14.21 -3.81
N MET A 58 4.64 -14.44 -2.93
CA MET A 58 4.74 -14.06 -1.52
C MET A 58 3.94 -14.96 -0.58
N GLU A 59 4.33 -14.91 0.69
CA GLU A 59 3.60 -15.49 1.81
C GLU A 59 3.28 -14.41 2.86
N LEU A 60 2.03 -14.38 3.30
CA LEU A 60 1.55 -13.52 4.38
C LEU A 60 1.22 -14.38 5.58
N SER A 61 1.46 -13.87 6.79
CA SER A 61 1.01 -14.55 8.01
C SER A 61 0.70 -13.56 9.13
N ASP A 62 -0.21 -13.95 10.01
CA ASP A 62 -0.61 -13.16 11.19
C ASP A 62 -0.87 -14.07 12.39
N ASN A 63 -0.74 -13.55 13.61
CA ASN A 63 -1.02 -14.30 14.85
C ASN A 63 -2.52 -14.60 15.03
N GLU A 64 -3.40 -13.67 14.67
CA GLU A 64 -4.85 -13.88 14.77
C GLU A 64 -5.52 -14.13 13.43
N MET A 65 -5.53 -13.17 12.51
CA MET A 65 -6.25 -13.28 11.23
C MET A 65 -5.90 -12.14 10.26
N LEU A 66 -5.61 -12.49 9.01
CA LEU A 66 -5.41 -11.53 7.92
C LEU A 66 -6.74 -10.94 7.43
N SER A 67 -6.68 -9.74 6.84
CA SER A 67 -7.81 -9.08 6.18
C SER A 67 -7.58 -8.91 4.69
N SER A 68 -6.53 -8.18 4.31
CA SER A 68 -6.26 -7.85 2.91
C SER A 68 -4.79 -7.58 2.64
N TYR A 69 -4.41 -7.58 1.36
CA TYR A 69 -3.14 -7.02 0.92
C TYR A 69 -3.35 -6.13 -0.29
N LYS A 70 -2.44 -5.18 -0.48
CA LYS A 70 -2.45 -4.22 -1.58
C LYS A 70 -1.08 -4.17 -2.21
N VAL A 71 -1.03 -4.25 -3.54
CA VAL A 71 0.18 -4.04 -4.32
C VAL A 71 0.08 -2.68 -5.01
N GLU A 72 1.13 -1.87 -4.89
CA GLU A 72 1.28 -0.58 -5.56
C GLU A 72 2.58 -0.55 -6.36
N ILE A 73 2.53 -0.06 -7.58
CA ILE A 73 3.71 0.20 -8.41
C ILE A 73 3.65 1.66 -8.88
N HIS A 74 4.72 2.41 -8.66
CA HIS A 74 4.85 3.79 -9.12
C HIS A 74 6.29 4.09 -9.55
N ASN A 75 6.45 5.07 -10.45
CA ASN A 75 7.76 5.45 -10.94
C ASN A 75 8.62 6.07 -9.84
N ASN A 76 9.90 5.67 -9.81
CA ASN A 76 10.93 6.26 -8.94
C ASN A 76 11.93 7.04 -9.81
N PHE A 77 11.41 8.01 -10.56
CA PHE A 77 12.24 8.87 -11.39
C PHE A 77 12.81 9.97 -10.50
N ASP A 78 14.10 9.88 -10.20
CA ASP A 78 14.86 10.78 -9.33
C ASP A 78 15.03 12.22 -9.87
N GLY A 79 14.37 12.54 -10.99
CA GLY A 79 14.48 13.83 -11.65
C GLY A 79 15.74 13.99 -12.52
N HIS A 80 16.54 12.94 -12.71
CA HIS A 80 17.61 12.93 -13.70
C HIS A 80 17.07 12.47 -15.06
N ASN A 81 17.43 13.22 -16.12
CA ASN A 81 16.86 13.09 -17.46
C ASN A 81 17.17 11.73 -18.09
N HIS A 82 16.18 10.84 -18.12
CA HIS A 82 16.16 9.64 -18.96
C HIS A 82 15.14 9.79 -20.08
N THR A 83 15.33 10.81 -20.92
CA THR A 83 14.61 10.87 -22.19
C THR A 83 15.60 11.27 -23.27
N LYS A 84 16.01 10.27 -24.06
CA LYS A 84 16.27 10.56 -25.47
C LYS A 84 15.00 11.23 -25.99
N SER A 85 15.10 12.30 -26.77
CA SER A 85 13.93 12.89 -27.41
C SER A 85 13.22 11.83 -28.25
N LEU A 86 12.13 11.28 -27.70
CA LEU A 86 11.27 10.33 -28.38
C LEU A 86 10.43 11.13 -29.39
N LYS A 87 10.20 10.55 -30.58
CA LYS A 87 9.24 11.12 -31.52
C LYS A 87 7.85 11.01 -30.92
N ALA A 88 6.89 11.82 -31.37
CA ALA A 88 5.51 11.80 -30.84
C ALA A 88 4.83 10.41 -30.96
N GLU A 89 5.30 9.58 -31.90
CA GLU A 89 4.89 8.18 -32.12
C GLU A 89 5.50 7.17 -31.12
N ASP A 90 6.56 7.55 -30.39
CA ASP A 90 7.25 6.74 -29.38
C ASP A 90 6.91 7.22 -27.95
N ALA A 91 5.77 7.91 -27.75
CA ALA A 91 5.43 8.47 -26.45
C ALA A 91 5.15 7.36 -25.41
N THR A 92 6.04 7.23 -24.43
CA THR A 92 5.86 6.32 -23.30
C THR A 92 5.12 7.00 -22.15
N THR A 93 4.43 6.22 -21.32
CA THR A 93 3.74 6.70 -20.11
C THR A 93 4.29 5.99 -18.89
N ALA A 94 4.52 6.73 -17.80
CA ALA A 94 4.95 6.12 -16.54
C ALA A 94 3.91 5.09 -16.07
N PHE A 95 4.35 3.86 -15.81
CA PHE A 95 3.46 2.82 -15.33
C PHE A 95 3.05 3.10 -13.87
N ALA A 96 1.75 2.98 -13.59
CA ALA A 96 1.22 3.03 -12.25
C ALA A 96 0.19 1.90 -12.08
N PHE A 97 0.27 1.19 -10.96
CA PHE A 97 -0.63 0.10 -10.64
C PHE A 97 -1.01 0.17 -9.16
N GLN A 98 -2.27 -0.12 -8.87
CA GLN A 98 -2.75 -0.33 -7.51
C GLN A 98 -3.89 -1.33 -7.56
N LYS A 99 -3.79 -2.39 -6.76
CA LYS A 99 -4.88 -3.35 -6.57
C LYS A 99 -4.84 -3.92 -5.16
N THR A 100 -6.02 -4.20 -4.63
CA THR A 100 -6.21 -4.80 -3.30
C THR A 100 -6.93 -6.13 -3.46
N TRP A 101 -6.50 -7.12 -2.70
CA TRP A 101 -7.11 -8.45 -2.63
C TRP A 101 -7.49 -8.77 -1.18
N SER A 102 -8.58 -9.51 -1.02
CA SER A 102 -9.00 -10.03 0.28
C SER A 102 -8.32 -11.38 0.54
N VAL A 103 -7.83 -11.55 1.76
CA VAL A 103 -7.33 -12.82 2.32
C VAL A 103 -8.04 -13.12 3.65
N THR A 104 -9.23 -12.56 3.82
CA THR A 104 -10.01 -12.63 5.06
C THR A 104 -10.29 -14.08 5.45
N GLY A 105 -10.18 -14.36 6.76
CA GLY A 105 -10.42 -15.69 7.31
C GLY A 105 -9.21 -16.62 7.24
N GLN A 106 -8.04 -16.13 6.78
CA GLN A 106 -6.80 -16.89 6.74
C GLN A 106 -5.81 -16.33 7.77
N LYS A 107 -5.09 -17.22 8.47
CA LYS A 107 -3.91 -16.85 9.27
C LYS A 107 -2.63 -16.81 8.43
N THR A 108 -2.63 -17.53 7.33
CA THR A 108 -1.51 -17.62 6.39
C THR A 108 -2.09 -17.68 4.99
N ALA A 109 -1.51 -16.90 4.07
CA ALA A 109 -1.95 -16.82 2.69
C ALA A 109 -0.73 -16.86 1.76
N LYS A 110 -0.79 -17.67 0.70
CA LYS A 110 0.27 -17.78 -0.31
C LYS A 110 -0.26 -17.29 -1.64
N MET A 111 0.49 -16.39 -2.26
CA MET A 111 0.12 -15.72 -3.51
C MET A 111 1.18 -16.06 -4.54
N HIS A 112 0.71 -16.62 -5.64
CA HIS A 112 1.53 -16.92 -6.81
C HIS A 112 0.68 -16.60 -8.02
N HIS A 113 0.87 -15.41 -8.60
CA HIS A 113 0.03 -14.95 -9.70
C HIS A 113 0.83 -14.12 -10.72
N HIS A 114 0.35 -14.18 -11.97
CA HIS A 114 0.90 -13.51 -13.14
C HIS A 114 -0.09 -12.46 -13.70
N GLU A 115 -0.93 -11.88 -12.84
CA GLU A 115 -2.05 -11.02 -13.28
C GLU A 115 -1.69 -9.53 -13.42
N ILE A 116 -0.53 -9.11 -12.92
CA ILE A 116 -0.08 -7.71 -13.01
C ILE A 116 0.67 -7.56 -14.34
N ILE A 117 0.02 -6.93 -15.32
CA ILE A 117 0.57 -6.73 -16.67
C ILE A 117 1.22 -5.35 -16.77
N ILE A 118 2.47 -5.29 -17.22
CA ILE A 118 3.16 -4.04 -17.55
C ILE A 118 2.77 -3.65 -18.98
N PRO A 119 2.14 -2.48 -19.22
CA PRO A 119 1.74 -2.06 -20.56
C PRO A 119 2.93 -1.91 -21.51
N GLU A 120 2.76 -2.25 -22.80
CA GLU A 120 3.80 -2.12 -23.83
C GLU A 120 4.37 -0.69 -23.97
N ASN A 121 3.58 0.32 -23.61
CA ASN A 121 4.00 1.73 -23.67
C ASN A 121 4.54 2.26 -22.32
N ALA A 122 4.82 1.40 -21.35
CA ALA A 122 5.41 1.80 -20.08
C ALA A 122 6.78 2.46 -20.28
N THR A 123 7.02 3.60 -19.63
CA THR A 123 8.32 4.27 -19.67
C THR A 123 9.38 3.40 -18.99
N PRO A 124 10.48 3.00 -19.67
CA PRO A 124 11.58 2.29 -19.02
C PRO A 124 12.20 3.12 -17.90
N GLY A 125 12.69 2.47 -16.86
CA GLY A 125 13.38 3.14 -15.75
C GLY A 125 13.14 2.48 -14.39
N ASN A 126 13.49 3.21 -13.33
CA ASN A 126 13.34 2.74 -11.95
C ASN A 126 11.91 2.96 -11.43
N TYR A 127 11.38 1.97 -10.74
CA TYR A 127 10.07 1.97 -10.11
C TYR A 127 10.17 1.41 -8.69
N HIS A 128 9.20 1.79 -7.86
CA HIS A 128 8.96 1.13 -6.58
C HIS A 128 7.78 0.18 -6.71
N LEU A 129 7.96 -1.06 -6.26
CA LEU A 129 6.88 -1.98 -5.96
C LEU A 129 6.72 -2.05 -4.45
N MET A 130 5.51 -1.79 -3.97
CA MET A 130 5.16 -1.85 -2.56
C MET A 130 4.06 -2.88 -2.34
N VAL A 131 4.21 -3.68 -1.29
CA VAL A 131 3.17 -4.58 -0.80
C VAL A 131 2.81 -4.17 0.61
N TYR A 132 1.53 -3.91 0.83
CA TYR A 132 0.94 -3.64 2.14
C TYR A 132 0.09 -4.83 2.55
N CYS A 133 0.09 -5.20 3.82
CA CYS A 133 -0.79 -6.21 4.37
C CYS A 133 -1.43 -5.70 5.65
N THR A 134 -2.76 -5.82 5.72
CA THR A 134 -3.56 -5.42 6.88
C THR A 134 -4.22 -6.66 7.48
N ASP A 135 -4.17 -6.78 8.81
CA ASP A 135 -4.86 -7.84 9.56
C ASP A 135 -6.34 -7.46 9.84
N ALA A 136 -7.05 -8.34 10.54
CA ALA A 136 -8.44 -8.13 10.93
C ALA A 136 -8.63 -7.10 12.07
N ALA A 137 -7.58 -6.82 12.85
CA ALA A 137 -7.58 -5.84 13.93
C ALA A 137 -7.21 -4.42 13.45
N GLY A 138 -6.72 -4.29 12.22
CA GLY A 138 -6.31 -3.05 11.59
C GLY A 138 -4.81 -2.75 11.70
N ASN A 139 -3.97 -3.66 12.19
CA ASN A 139 -2.53 -3.48 12.13
C ASN A 139 -2.03 -3.71 10.70
N GLU A 140 -0.96 -3.01 10.32
CA GLU A 140 -0.43 -3.02 8.96
C GLU A 140 1.09 -3.20 8.95
N SER A 141 1.57 -3.97 7.99
CA SER A 141 2.97 -4.06 7.59
C SER A 141 3.12 -3.73 6.11
N TYR A 142 4.32 -3.34 5.70
CA TYR A 142 4.66 -3.17 4.29
C TYR A 142 6.08 -3.61 3.97
N VAL A 143 6.30 -3.97 2.70
CA VAL A 143 7.63 -4.17 2.11
C VAL A 143 7.72 -3.38 0.81
N ALA A 144 8.93 -2.91 0.47
CA ALA A 144 9.21 -2.22 -0.77
C ALA A 144 10.34 -2.93 -1.53
N ARG A 145 10.26 -2.84 -2.86
CA ARG A 145 11.29 -3.28 -3.80
C ARG A 145 11.58 -2.19 -4.79
N ASN A 146 12.85 -1.86 -4.99
CA ASN A 146 13.26 -1.16 -6.21
C ASN A 146 13.25 -2.15 -7.36
N ILE A 147 12.59 -1.82 -8.46
CA ILE A 147 12.54 -2.63 -9.69
C ILE A 147 12.85 -1.75 -10.90
N VAL A 148 13.29 -2.37 -11.99
CA VAL A 148 13.60 -1.68 -13.24
C VAL A 148 12.68 -2.20 -14.33
N LEU A 149 11.96 -1.32 -15.02
CA LEU A 149 11.22 -1.69 -16.22
C LEU A 149 12.11 -1.48 -17.45
N SER A 150 12.22 -2.50 -18.30
CA SER A 150 12.99 -2.44 -19.55
C SER A 150 12.37 -3.28 -20.66
N HIS A 151 12.74 -3.01 -21.92
CA HIS A 151 12.33 -3.85 -23.05
C HIS A 151 13.15 -5.14 -23.16
N ASP A 152 14.30 -5.20 -22.48
CA ASP A 152 15.25 -6.32 -22.51
C ASP A 152 15.16 -7.20 -21.25
N GLY A 153 14.05 -7.10 -20.49
CA GLY A 153 13.84 -7.94 -19.31
C GLY A 153 13.75 -9.42 -19.69
N GLU A 154 14.18 -10.31 -18.80
CA GLU A 154 14.02 -11.75 -19.01
C GLU A 154 12.52 -12.11 -19.06
N ASP A 155 12.12 -12.84 -20.09
CA ASP A 155 10.88 -13.61 -20.04
C ASP A 155 11.16 -14.81 -19.12
N ASP A 156 10.32 -15.04 -18.11
CA ASP A 156 10.22 -16.36 -17.46
C ASP A 156 9.60 -17.33 -18.49
N ASP A 157 10.31 -17.58 -19.58
CA ASP A 157 9.95 -18.58 -20.58
C ASP A 157 10.15 -19.94 -19.91
N HIS A 158 9.06 -20.50 -19.43
CA HIS A 158 8.96 -21.92 -19.12
C HIS A 158 9.21 -22.71 -20.41
N ASP A 159 10.44 -23.20 -20.56
CA ASP A 159 10.81 -24.22 -21.53
C ASP A 159 9.83 -25.41 -21.41
N HIS A 160 8.85 -25.47 -22.31
CA HIS A 160 8.10 -26.68 -22.59
C HIS A 160 8.94 -27.54 -23.52
N ASP A 161 9.86 -28.31 -22.92
CA ASP A 161 10.52 -29.43 -23.58
C ASP A 161 9.45 -30.45 -24.04
N HIS A 162 9.42 -30.72 -25.34
CA HIS A 162 8.65 -31.80 -25.99
C HIS A 162 9.58 -32.87 -26.55
#